data_AF-A0A7C1YWR9-F1
#
_entry.id   AF-A0A7C1YWR9-F1
#
_cell.length_a   1.000
_cell.length_b   1.000
_cell.length_c   1.000
_cell.angle_alpha   90.00
_cell.angle_beta   90.00
_cell.angle_gamma   90.00
#
_symmetry.space_group_name_H-M   'P 1'
#
loop_
_entity.id
_entity.type
_entity.pdbx_description
1 polymer ?
#
loop_
_entity_poly.entity_id
_entity_poly.type
_entity_poly.pdbx_seq_one_letter_code
_entity_poly.pdbx_strand_id
1 'polypeptide(L)'
;SVESANNGKEAIEKYKNLLNKPDITILDYRMPVMNGFEVMSEMLRADNSCKIIFASADSSIKEQAISMGAIAFLNKPFNIPELMNIIKRALITEL
;
A
#
# COMPACT_ATOMS: atom_id res chain seq x y z
N SER A 1 4.70 12.44 8.56
CA SER A 1 5.26 11.50 9.56
C SER A 1 5.28 10.11 8.95
N VAL A 2 5.86 9.12 9.62
CA VAL A 2 5.80 7.71 9.18
C VAL A 2 5.18 6.90 10.30
N GLU A 3 4.23 6.04 9.96
CA GLU A 3 3.69 5.03 10.85
C GLU A 3 3.87 3.65 10.24
N SER A 4 4.06 2.64 11.09
CA SER A 4 4.22 1.24 10.71
C SER A 4 3.13 0.39 11.34
N ALA A 5 2.83 -0.74 10.70
CA ALA A 5 1.98 -1.80 11.22
C ALA A 5 2.64 -3.15 10.94
N ASN A 6 2.47 -4.12 11.83
CA ASN A 6 3.16 -5.41 11.75
C ASN A 6 2.36 -6.48 11.00
N ASN A 7 1.07 -6.22 10.72
CA ASN A 7 0.19 -7.11 9.97
C ASN A 7 -1.02 -6.33 9.41
N GLY A 8 -1.83 -7.01 8.59
CA GLY A 8 -2.99 -6.41 7.93
C GLY A 8 -4.07 -5.90 8.88
N LYS A 9 -4.34 -6.61 9.99
CA LYS A 9 -5.34 -6.18 10.97
C LYS A 9 -4.95 -4.87 11.65
N GLU A 10 -3.70 -4.78 12.12
CA GLU A 10 -3.15 -3.57 12.73
C GLU A 10 -3.15 -2.40 11.72
N ALA A 11 -2.81 -2.67 10.46
CA ALA A 11 -2.82 -1.66 9.40
C ALA A 11 -4.23 -1.07 9.18
N ILE A 12 -5.25 -1.93 9.09
CA ILE A 12 -6.65 -1.49 8.93
C ILE A 12 -7.12 -0.69 10.14
N GLU A 13 -6.86 -1.19 11.37
CA GLU A 13 -7.27 -0.52 12.60
C GLU A 13 -6.61 0.87 12.73
N LYS A 14 -5.29 0.95 12.50
CA LYS A 14 -4.58 2.23 12.50
C LYS A 14 -5.13 3.17 11.44
N TYR A 15 -5.23 2.70 10.20
CA TYR A 15 -5.73 3.54 9.11
C TYR A 15 -7.13 4.08 9.39
N LYS A 16 -8.05 3.27 9.90
CA LYS A 16 -9.41 3.71 10.26
C LYS A 16 -9.41 4.75 11.39
N ASN A 17 -8.56 4.59 12.40
CA ASN A 17 -8.52 5.45 13.60
C ASN A 17 -7.69 6.75 13.43
N LEU A 18 -6.82 6.83 12.43
CA LEU A 18 -6.05 8.04 12.17
C LEU A 18 -6.96 9.19 11.74
N LEU A 19 -6.84 10.32 12.44
CA LEU A 19 -7.51 11.58 12.08
C LEU A 19 -6.97 12.12 10.74
N ASN A 20 -5.66 12.04 10.55
CA ASN A 20 -4.99 12.42 9.29
C ASN A 20 -4.58 11.14 8.56
N LYS A 21 -5.21 10.88 7.41
CA LYS A 21 -4.88 9.69 6.60
C LYS A 21 -3.48 9.83 5.99
N PRO A 22 -2.70 8.74 5.89
CA PRO A 22 -1.45 8.74 5.15
C PRO A 22 -1.67 9.14 3.69
N ASP A 23 -0.79 9.98 3.16
CA ASP A 23 -0.79 10.32 1.73
C ASP A 23 -0.52 9.10 0.85
N ILE A 24 0.25 8.14 1.38
CA ILE A 24 0.63 6.88 0.73
C ILE A 24 0.71 5.77 1.77
N THR A 25 0.17 4.61 1.42
CA THR A 25 0.39 3.35 2.14
C THR A 25 1.28 2.43 1.33
N ILE A 26 2.36 1.93 1.94
CA ILE A 26 3.22 0.90 1.34
C ILE A 26 2.84 -0.44 1.98
N LEU A 27 2.45 -1.41 1.16
CA LEU A 27 1.80 -2.63 1.62
C LEU A 27 2.52 -3.86 1.09
N ASP A 28 2.85 -4.81 1.96
CA ASP A 28 3.26 -6.14 1.52
C ASP A 28 2.03 -6.97 1.14
N TYR A 29 2.18 -7.83 0.13
CA TYR A 29 1.17 -8.81 -0.22
C TYR A 29 1.16 -9.99 0.75
N ARG A 30 2.34 -10.51 1.13
CA ARG A 30 2.44 -11.72 1.96
C ARG A 30 2.63 -11.34 3.43
N MET A 31 1.54 -11.34 4.18
CA MET A 31 1.54 -11.13 5.63
C MET A 31 0.81 -12.27 6.35
N PRO A 32 1.14 -12.55 7.62
CA PRO A 32 0.33 -13.44 8.46
C PRO A 32 -1.08 -12.91 8.63
N VAL A 33 -2.05 -13.81 8.84
CA VAL A 33 -3.47 -13.53 9.15
C VAL A 33 -4.29 -13.02 7.96
N MET A 34 -3.77 -12.08 7.17
CA MET A 34 -4.50 -11.41 6.10
C MET A 34 -3.51 -10.99 4.99
N ASN A 35 -3.88 -11.20 3.73
CA ASN A 35 -3.03 -10.79 2.61
C ASN A 35 -3.23 -9.29 2.25
N GLY A 36 -2.33 -8.74 1.45
CA GLY A 36 -2.40 -7.33 1.08
C GLY A 36 -3.64 -6.93 0.27
N PHE A 37 -4.28 -7.84 -0.47
CA PHE A 37 -5.52 -7.53 -1.19
C PHE A 37 -6.72 -7.34 -0.27
N GLU A 38 -6.80 -8.14 0.79
CA GLU A 38 -7.83 -7.97 1.82
C GLU A 38 -7.66 -6.63 2.54
N VAL A 39 -6.41 -6.27 2.88
CA VAL A 39 -6.09 -4.96 3.49
C VAL A 39 -6.47 -3.81 2.56
N MET A 40 -6.06 -3.89 1.29
CA MET A 40 -6.38 -2.90 0.28
C MET A 40 -7.90 -2.72 0.13
N SER A 41 -8.65 -3.81 0.07
CA SER A 41 -10.11 -3.75 -0.04
C SER A 41 -10.75 -3.05 1.16
N GLU A 42 -10.31 -3.35 2.38
CA GLU A 42 -10.81 -2.71 3.60
C GLU A 42 -10.44 -1.23 3.70
N MET A 43 -9.24 -0.86 3.26
CA MET A 43 -8.80 0.54 3.23
C MET A 43 -9.58 1.35 2.20
N LEU A 44 -9.75 0.84 0.98
CA LEU A 44 -10.53 1.50 -0.07
C LEU A 44 -12.02 1.63 0.29
N ARG A 45 -12.58 0.65 1.01
CA ARG A 45 -13.95 0.76 1.57
C ARG A 45 -14.06 1.88 2.61
N ALA A 46 -13.03 2.08 3.42
CA ALA A 46 -13.01 3.13 4.44
C ALA A 46 -12.69 4.51 3.85
N ASP A 47 -11.85 4.55 2.82
CA ASP A 47 -11.41 5.75 2.11
C ASP A 47 -11.02 5.38 0.67
N ASN A 48 -11.91 5.69 -0.28
CA ASN A 48 -11.70 5.40 -1.70
C ASN A 48 -10.59 6.25 -2.33
N SER A 49 -10.06 7.25 -1.62
CA SER A 49 -8.92 8.08 -2.07
C SER A 49 -7.56 7.53 -1.61
N CYS A 50 -7.56 6.44 -0.84
CA CYS A 50 -6.34 5.82 -0.34
C CYS A 50 -5.37 5.45 -1.48
N LYS A 51 -4.14 5.98 -1.43
CA LYS A 51 -3.09 5.64 -2.39
C LYS A 51 -2.23 4.49 -1.85
N ILE A 52 -2.28 3.34 -2.53
CA ILE A 52 -1.60 2.11 -2.10
C ILE A 52 -0.51 1.71 -3.10
N ILE A 53 0.71 1.57 -2.59
CA ILE A 53 1.86 0.99 -3.31
C ILE A 53 2.10 -0.41 -2.76
N PHE A 54 2.08 -1.42 -3.62
CA PHE A 54 2.50 -2.75 -3.22
C PHE A 54 4.03 -2.87 -3.26
N ALA A 55 4.59 -3.53 -2.25
CA ALA A 55 6.00 -3.86 -2.16
C ALA A 55 6.13 -5.37 -1.83
N SER A 56 6.32 -6.21 -2.85
CA SER A 56 6.31 -7.67 -2.67
C SER A 56 7.38 -8.39 -3.49
N ALA A 57 7.81 -9.56 -2.99
CA ALA A 57 8.65 -10.49 -3.75
C ALA A 57 7.84 -11.32 -4.75
N ASP A 58 6.51 -11.38 -4.60
CA ASP A 58 5.61 -12.11 -5.48
C ASP A 58 5.16 -11.23 -6.64
N SER A 59 5.90 -11.25 -7.74
CA SER A 59 5.62 -10.41 -8.92
C SER A 59 4.36 -10.84 -9.69
N SER A 60 3.85 -12.06 -9.46
CA SER A 60 2.67 -12.59 -10.15
C SER A 60 1.40 -11.80 -9.84
N ILE A 61 1.37 -11.13 -8.69
CA ILE A 61 0.19 -10.38 -8.21
C ILE A 61 0.15 -8.95 -8.74
N LYS A 62 1.16 -8.50 -9.48
CA LYS A 62 1.30 -7.12 -9.94
C LYS A 62 0.09 -6.66 -10.76
N GLU A 63 -0.32 -7.44 -11.78
CA GLU A 63 -1.44 -7.07 -12.64
C GLU A 63 -2.75 -6.95 -11.85
N GLN A 64 -2.99 -7.90 -10.95
CA GLN A 64 -4.16 -7.88 -10.08
C GLN A 64 -4.13 -6.68 -9.13
N ALA A 65 -3.00 -6.37 -8.50
CA ALA A 65 -2.87 -5.21 -7.62
C ALA A 65 -3.24 -3.90 -8.33
N ILE A 66 -2.70 -3.69 -9.55
CA ILE A 66 -3.03 -2.51 -10.35
C ILE A 66 -4.52 -2.51 -10.72
N SER A 67 -5.09 -3.64 -11.15
CA SER A 67 -6.52 -3.74 -11.50
C SER A 67 -7.45 -3.45 -10.32
N MET A 68 -7.00 -3.71 -9.09
CA MET A 68 -7.76 -3.42 -7.88
C MET A 68 -7.66 -1.95 -7.44
N GLY A 69 -6.78 -1.15 -8.06
CA GLY A 69 -6.58 0.26 -7.74
C GLY A 69 -5.24 0.61 -7.06
N ALA A 70 -4.25 -0.28 -7.07
CA ALA A 70 -2.92 0.07 -6.55
C ALA A 70 -2.25 1.05 -7.52
N ILE A 71 -1.65 2.10 -6.98
CA ILE A 71 -1.01 3.15 -7.79
C ILE A 71 0.36 2.73 -8.34
N ALA A 72 1.01 1.79 -7.68
CA ALA A 72 2.30 1.26 -8.09
C ALA A 72 2.57 -0.10 -7.45
N PHE A 73 3.51 -0.81 -8.07
CA PHE A 73 4.03 -2.08 -7.58
C PHE A 73 5.56 -2.06 -7.61
N LEU A 74 6.17 -2.41 -6.49
CA LEU A 74 7.61 -2.46 -6.29
C LEU A 74 8.04 -3.90 -6.00
N ASN A 75 8.90 -4.46 -6.87
CA ASN A 75 9.43 -5.80 -6.69
C ASN A 75 10.49 -5.80 -5.58
N LYS A 76 10.40 -6.73 -4.63
CA LYS A 76 11.50 -6.99 -3.68
C LYS A 76 12.53 -7.94 -4.31
N PRO A 77 13.84 -7.72 -4.08
CA PRO A 77 14.43 -6.59 -3.36
C PRO A 77 14.42 -5.30 -4.19
N PHE A 78 14.31 -4.16 -3.52
CA PHE A 78 14.40 -2.82 -4.11
C PHE A 78 15.37 -1.96 -3.32
N ASN A 79 15.85 -0.88 -3.94
CA ASN A 79 16.69 0.10 -3.26
C ASN A 79 15.89 1.34 -2.81
N ILE A 80 16.46 2.09 -1.86
CA ILE A 80 15.81 3.30 -1.33
C ILE A 80 15.55 4.36 -2.43
N PRO A 81 16.50 4.66 -3.36
CA PRO A 81 16.23 5.59 -4.45
C PRO A 81 15.00 5.24 -5.31
N GLU A 82 14.80 3.95 -5.62
CA GLU A 82 13.67 3.47 -6.38
C GLU A 82 12.35 3.71 -5.64
N LEU A 83 12.27 3.29 -4.37
CA LEU A 83 11.11 3.53 -3.52
C LEU A 83 10.78 5.04 -3.42
N MET A 84 11.80 5.87 -3.20
CA MET A 84 11.62 7.32 -3.09
C MET A 84 11.11 7.96 -4.38
N ASN A 85 11.55 7.48 -5.55
CA ASN A 85 11.05 7.96 -6.83
C ASN A 85 9.57 7.61 -7.03
N ILE A 86 9.14 6.42 -6.65
CA ILE A 86 7.73 6.00 -6.73
C ILE A 86 6.87 6.84 -5.77
N ILE A 87 7.31 7.02 -4.53
CA ILE A 87 6.63 7.88 -3.55
C ILE A 87 6.46 9.31 -4.08
N LYS A 88 7.52 9.92 -4.62
CA LYS A 88 7.45 11.27 -5.17
C LYS A 88 6.44 11.37 -6.31
N ARG A 89 6.43 10.40 -7.24
CA ARG A 89 5.46 10.37 -8.34
C ARG A 89 4.03 10.25 -7.84
N ALA A 90 3.80 9.37 -6.86
CA ALA A 90 2.49 9.16 -6.24
C ALA A 90 1.94 10.40 -5.50
N LEU A 91 2.83 11.24 -4.93
CA LEU A 91 2.45 12.50 -4.29
C LEU A 91 2.13 13.62 -5.29
N ILE A 92 2.83 13.66 -6.43
CA ILE A 92 2.71 14.75 -7.41
C ILE A 92 1.52 14.57 -8.36
N THR A 93 1.07 13.33 -8.57
CA THR A 93 0.09 13.00 -9.61
C THR A 93 -1.30 12.68 -9.04
N GLU A 94 -2.33 13.27 -9.65
CA GLU A 94 -3.68 12.65 -9.79
C GLU A 94 -3.53 11.55 -10.84
N LEU A 95 -3.10 10.35 -10.42
CA LEU A 95 -3.10 9.16 -11.29
C LEU A 95 -4.53 8.61 -11.42
#